data_AF-A0A1G1LZR0-F1
#
_entry.id   AF-A0A1G1LZR0-F1
#
_cell.length_a   1.000
_cell.length_b   1.000
_cell.length_c   1.000
_cell.angle_alpha   90.00
_cell.angle_beta   90.00
_cell.angle_gamma   90.00
#
_symmetry.space_group_name_H-M   'P 1'
#
loop_
_entity.id
_entity.type
_entity.pdbx_description
1 polymer ?
#
loop_
_entity_poly.entity_id
_entity_poly.type
_entity_poly.pdbx_seq_one_letter_code
_entity_poly.pdbx_strand_id
1 'polypeptide(L)'
;MVTYVLAAIAGIWMADGLALLVAPRHVMARVREAVALAPSLLRWEGAAACLGVVLLLGTEGIHYQPLWMAAGAAMVLKGLFLAVGPEPWRHWLVDWCLRREDVDYRFWGVGLCTLAVLLLHALGWIGNR
;
A
#
# COMPACT_ATOMS: atom_id res chain seq x y z
N MET A 1 -19.07 10.36 1.22
CA MET A 1 -17.73 10.98 1.35
C MET A 1 -16.65 9.91 1.53
N VAL A 2 -16.80 9.02 2.52
CA VAL A 2 -15.86 7.89 2.76
C VAL A 2 -15.69 6.98 1.53
N THR A 3 -16.76 6.69 0.79
CA THR A 3 -16.72 5.91 -0.46
C THR A 3 -15.76 6.46 -1.51
N TYR A 4 -15.70 7.79 -1.69
CA TYR A 4 -14.75 8.43 -2.61
C TYR A 4 -13.30 8.32 -2.14
N VAL A 5 -13.08 8.36 -0.82
CA VAL A 5 -11.74 8.16 -0.23
C VAL A 5 -11.29 6.72 -0.43
N LEU A 6 -12.18 5.74 -0.23
CA LEU A 6 -11.90 4.32 -0.50
C LEU A 6 -11.62 4.06 -1.98
N ALA A 7 -12.37 4.70 -2.88
CA ALA A 7 -12.10 4.65 -4.31
C ALA A 7 -10.74 5.28 -4.67
N ALA A 8 -10.35 6.38 -4.00
CA ALA A 8 -9.03 6.97 -4.17
C ALA A 8 -7.91 6.03 -3.67
N ILE A 9 -8.11 5.35 -2.53
CA ILE A 9 -7.19 4.31 -2.04
C ILE A 9 -7.04 3.19 -3.08
N ALA A 10 -8.14 2.71 -3.65
CA ALA A 10 -8.11 1.73 -4.72
C ALA A 10 -7.33 2.24 -5.95
N GLY A 11 -7.51 3.51 -6.33
CA GLY A 11 -6.76 4.14 -7.41
C GLY A 11 -5.25 4.18 -7.16
N ILE A 12 -4.84 4.52 -5.93
CA ILE A 12 -3.43 4.50 -5.52
C ILE A 12 -2.87 3.08 -5.62
N TRP A 13 -3.55 2.08 -5.06
CA TRP A 13 -3.13 0.69 -5.15
C TRP A 13 -3.04 0.20 -6.60
N MET A 14 -3.97 0.62 -7.47
CA MET A 14 -3.92 0.28 -8.89
C MET A 14 -2.69 0.89 -9.57
N ALA A 15 -2.40 2.17 -9.31
CA ALA A 15 -1.25 2.86 -9.88
C ALA A 15 0.07 2.22 -9.42
N ASP A 16 0.21 1.97 -8.12
CA ASP A 16 1.39 1.33 -7.53
C ASP A 16 1.54 -0.10 -8.06
N GLY A 17 0.43 -0.86 -8.12
CA GLY A 17 0.43 -2.23 -8.63
C GLY A 17 0.86 -2.30 -10.08
N LEU A 18 0.31 -1.44 -10.95
CA LEU A 18 0.70 -1.35 -12.35
C LEU A 18 2.16 -0.94 -12.52
N ALA A 19 2.65 0.02 -11.72
CA ALA A 19 4.04 0.44 -11.77
C ALA A 19 5.00 -0.72 -11.44
N LEU A 20 4.67 -1.53 -10.43
CA LEU A 20 5.43 -2.72 -10.05
C LEU A 20 5.36 -3.85 -11.08
N LEU A 21 4.27 -3.96 -11.84
CA LEU A 21 4.14 -4.94 -12.92
C LEU A 21 4.97 -4.54 -14.15
N VAL A 22 4.84 -3.29 -14.58
CA VAL A 22 5.43 -2.77 -15.81
C VAL A 22 6.93 -2.53 -15.66
N ALA A 23 7.34 -1.86 -14.58
CA ALA A 23 8.70 -1.38 -14.42
C ALA A 23 9.25 -1.55 -12.99
N PRO A 24 9.24 -2.77 -12.42
CA PRO A 24 9.62 -3.00 -11.02
C PRO A 24 11.01 -2.44 -10.69
N ARG A 25 12.00 -2.66 -11.56
CA ARG A 25 13.37 -2.17 -11.40
C ARG A 25 13.45 -0.64 -11.31
N HIS A 26 12.73 0.06 -12.18
CA HIS A 26 12.75 1.52 -12.22
C HIS A 26 12.09 2.09 -10.96
N VAL A 27 10.96 1.53 -10.54
CA VAL A 27 10.26 1.95 -9.33
C VAL A 27 11.17 1.74 -8.10
N MET A 28 11.78 0.57 -7.96
CA MET A 28 12.66 0.29 -6.82
C MET A 28 13.94 1.11 -6.82
N ALA A 29 14.52 1.40 -7.99
CA ALA A 29 15.65 2.31 -8.10
C ALA A 29 15.29 3.71 -7.60
N ARG A 30 14.12 4.24 -8.02
CA ARG A 30 13.62 5.56 -7.57
C ARG A 30 13.30 5.59 -6.09
N VAL A 31 12.70 4.53 -5.55
CA VAL A 31 12.44 4.42 -4.10
C VAL A 31 13.76 4.40 -3.34
N ARG A 32 14.76 3.64 -3.80
CA ARG A 32 16.09 3.59 -3.17
C ARG A 32 16.78 4.95 -3.19
N GLU A 33 16.76 5.64 -4.31
CA GLU A 33 17.30 7.01 -4.44
C GLU A 33 16.57 7.98 -3.51
N ALA A 34 15.24 7.96 -3.49
CA ALA A 34 14.43 8.85 -2.65
C ALA A 34 14.71 8.64 -1.16
N VAL A 35 14.77 7.38 -0.70
CA VAL A 35 15.09 7.04 0.69
C VAL A 35 16.52 7.46 1.05
N ALA A 36 17.49 7.27 0.14
CA ALA A 36 18.88 7.67 0.37
C ALA A 36 19.04 9.20 0.47
N LEU A 37 18.28 9.96 -0.33
CA LEU A 37 18.34 11.42 -0.36
C LEU A 37 17.58 12.09 0.79
N ALA A 38 16.45 11.51 1.20
CA ALA A 38 15.57 12.06 2.22
C ALA A 38 14.97 10.95 3.09
N PRO A 39 15.70 10.47 4.12
CA PRO A 39 15.18 9.46 5.05
C PRO A 39 13.95 9.95 5.84
N SER A 40 13.73 11.27 5.88
CA SER A 40 12.49 11.88 6.41
C SER A 40 11.24 11.50 5.62
N LEU A 41 11.35 11.05 4.36
CA LEU A 41 10.23 10.48 3.59
C LEU A 41 9.60 9.28 4.29
N LEU A 42 10.35 8.52 5.09
CA LEU A 42 9.79 7.42 5.87
C LEU A 42 8.77 7.89 6.92
N ARG A 43 8.85 9.15 7.37
CA ARG A 43 7.85 9.74 8.28
C ARG A 43 6.53 10.04 7.55
N TRP A 44 6.56 10.24 6.24
CA TRP A 44 5.35 10.42 5.42
C TRP A 44 4.54 9.13 5.28
N GLU A 45 5.13 7.96 5.58
CA GLU A 45 4.37 6.71 5.73
C GLU A 45 3.35 6.78 6.88
N GLY A 46 3.45 7.74 7.79
CA GLY A 46 2.37 8.07 8.73
C GLY A 46 1.05 8.43 8.02
N ALA A 47 1.11 9.06 6.84
CA ALA A 47 -0.08 9.30 6.01
C ALA A 47 -0.68 7.98 5.51
N ALA A 48 0.14 6.98 5.19
CA ALA A 48 -0.33 5.64 4.83
C ALA A 48 -1.00 4.94 6.02
N ALA A 49 -0.51 5.15 7.26
CA ALA A 49 -1.21 4.67 8.45
C ALA A 49 -2.60 5.31 8.60
N CYS A 50 -2.72 6.63 8.38
CA CYS A 50 -4.02 7.30 8.38
C CYS A 50 -4.97 6.72 7.33
N LEU A 51 -4.49 6.46 6.11
CA LEU A 51 -5.29 5.78 5.06
C LEU A 51 -5.70 4.36 5.47
N GLY A 52 -4.83 3.63 6.16
CA GLY A 52 -5.15 2.32 6.73
C GLY A 52 -6.27 2.38 7.78
N VAL A 53 -6.28 3.40 8.65
CA VAL A 53 -7.39 3.62 9.60
C VAL A 53 -8.69 3.93 8.86
N VAL A 54 -8.63 4.78 7.83
CA VAL A 54 -9.80 5.08 6.99
C VAL A 54 -10.32 3.82 6.29
N LEU A 55 -9.44 2.93 5.85
CA LEU A 55 -9.84 1.65 5.27
C LEU A 55 -10.53 0.77 6.31
N LEU A 56 -9.96 0.61 7.52
CA LEU A 56 -10.56 -0.21 8.58
C LEU A 56 -11.96 0.25 8.97
N LEU A 57 -12.14 1.56 9.14
CA LEU A 57 -13.43 2.14 9.55
C LEU A 57 -14.40 2.28 8.37
N GLY A 58 -13.89 2.55 7.16
CA GLY A 58 -14.70 2.82 5.98
C GLY A 58 -15.24 1.58 5.29
N THR A 59 -14.66 0.41 5.56
CA THR A 59 -15.06 -0.88 4.97
C THR A 59 -15.96 -1.71 5.88
N GLU A 60 -16.50 -1.11 6.95
CA GLU A 60 -17.46 -1.81 7.81
C GLU A 60 -18.76 -2.09 7.04
N GLY A 61 -19.16 -3.36 6.96
CA GLY A 61 -20.40 -3.77 6.29
C GLY A 61 -20.30 -3.97 4.77
N ILE A 62 -19.11 -3.86 4.16
CA ILE A 62 -18.91 -4.20 2.73
C ILE A 62 -18.34 -5.63 2.56
N HIS A 63 -18.55 -6.23 1.39
CA HIS A 63 -18.06 -7.58 1.07
C HIS A 63 -16.54 -7.71 1.27
N TYR A 64 -16.08 -8.90 1.65
CA TYR A 64 -14.67 -9.23 1.91
C TYR A 64 -14.05 -8.58 3.15
N GLN A 65 -14.86 -8.28 4.18
CA GLN A 65 -14.41 -7.59 5.39
C GLN A 65 -13.12 -8.11 6.06
N PRO A 66 -12.86 -9.43 6.18
CA PRO A 66 -11.59 -9.92 6.73
C PRO A 66 -10.36 -9.48 5.91
N LEU A 67 -10.52 -9.36 4.59
CA LEU A 67 -9.45 -8.90 3.69
C LEU A 67 -9.12 -7.42 3.96
N TRP A 68 -10.14 -6.58 4.12
CA TRP A 68 -9.96 -5.16 4.42
C TRP A 68 -9.38 -4.91 5.81
N MET A 69 -9.79 -5.74 6.78
CA MET A 69 -9.19 -5.74 8.11
C MET A 69 -7.70 -6.07 8.05
N ALA A 70 -7.32 -7.14 7.34
CA ALA A 70 -5.93 -7.53 7.20
C ALA A 70 -5.11 -6.47 6.45
N ALA A 71 -5.61 -5.95 5.33
CA ALA A 71 -4.94 -4.92 4.54
C ALA A 71 -4.79 -3.60 5.33
N GLY A 72 -5.86 -3.16 6.00
CA GLY A 72 -5.86 -1.94 6.81
C GLY A 72 -4.93 -2.06 8.01
N ALA A 73 -4.97 -3.18 8.72
CA ALA A 73 -4.05 -3.44 9.84
C ALA A 73 -2.59 -3.47 9.37
N ALA A 74 -2.31 -4.09 8.22
CA ALA A 74 -0.97 -4.10 7.63
C ALA A 74 -0.49 -2.68 7.27
N MET A 75 -1.34 -1.85 6.67
CA MET A 75 -1.02 -0.45 6.36
C MET A 75 -0.74 0.37 7.62
N VAL A 76 -1.58 0.23 8.65
CA VAL A 76 -1.41 0.92 9.93
C VAL A 76 -0.11 0.49 10.61
N LEU A 77 0.13 -0.81 10.73
CA LEU A 77 1.32 -1.36 11.35
C LEU A 77 2.59 -0.94 10.62
N LYS A 78 2.61 -1.06 9.28
CA LYS A 78 3.76 -0.64 8.46
C LYS A 78 4.01 0.86 8.60
N GLY A 79 2.96 1.68 8.48
CA GLY A 79 3.07 3.14 8.54
C GLY A 79 3.54 3.65 9.90
N LEU A 80 3.01 3.10 11.00
CA LEU A 80 3.47 3.40 12.36
C LEU A 80 4.92 2.97 12.57
N PHE A 81 5.28 1.75 12.12
CA PHE A 81 6.64 1.24 12.24
C PHE A 81 7.65 2.12 11.47
N LEU A 82 7.31 2.55 10.25
CA LEU A 82 8.19 3.41 9.47
C LEU A 82 8.24 4.85 9.99
N ALA A 83 7.16 5.34 10.62
CA ALA A 83 7.11 6.69 11.18
C ALA A 83 7.84 6.84 12.53
N VAL A 84 7.71 5.85 13.42
CA VAL A 84 8.16 5.95 14.83
C VAL A 84 9.14 4.84 15.23
N GLY A 85 9.29 3.79 14.41
CA GLY A 85 10.12 2.64 14.74
C GLY A 85 11.62 2.98 14.86
N PRO A 86 12.39 2.14 15.58
CA PRO A 86 13.82 2.35 15.79
C PRO A 86 14.58 2.47 14.47
N GLU A 87 15.43 3.49 14.33
CA GLU A 87 16.13 3.77 13.07
C GLU A 87 16.94 2.58 12.50
N PRO A 88 17.66 1.78 13.31
CA PRO A 88 18.43 0.65 12.78
C PRO A 88 17.54 -0.44 12.18
N TRP A 89 16.38 -0.69 12.81
CA TRP A 89 15.42 -1.70 12.38
C TRP A 89 14.66 -1.23 11.14
N ARG A 90 14.36 0.06 11.07
CA ARG A 90 13.74 0.69 9.91
C ARG A 90 14.65 0.61 8.68
N HIS A 91 15.93 0.95 8.82
CA HIS A 91 16.90 0.85 7.73
C HIS A 91 17.09 -0.60 7.28
N TRP A 92 17.24 -1.53 8.23
CA TRP A 92 17.38 -2.95 7.90
C TRP A 92 16.15 -3.48 7.14
N LEU A 93 14.93 -3.15 7.58
CA LEU A 93 13.71 -3.58 6.91
C LEU A 93 13.59 -2.98 5.51
N VAL A 94 13.91 -1.70 5.34
CA VAL A 94 13.88 -1.02 4.05
C VAL A 94 14.91 -1.63 3.10
N ASP A 95 16.14 -1.87 3.56
CA ASP A 95 17.19 -2.51 2.76
C ASP A 95 16.81 -3.94 2.38
N TRP A 96 16.22 -4.70 3.30
CA TRP A 96 15.71 -6.04 3.02
C TRP A 96 14.60 -6.01 1.96
N CYS A 97 13.66 -5.07 2.07
CA CYS A 97 12.60 -4.87 1.09
C CYS A 97 13.13 -4.42 -0.27
N LEU A 98 14.19 -3.62 -0.34
CA LEU A 98 14.78 -3.09 -1.57
C LEU A 98 15.76 -4.05 -2.27
N ARG A 99 16.10 -5.17 -1.63
CA ARG A 99 16.99 -6.21 -2.17
C ARG A 99 16.26 -7.44 -2.69
N ARG A 100 14.92 -7.47 -2.67
CA ARG A 100 14.13 -8.57 -3.21
C ARG A 100 14.26 -8.68 -4.73
N GLU A 101 13.89 -9.85 -5.26
CA GLU A 101 13.93 -10.12 -6.69
C GLU A 101 12.77 -9.42 -7.43
N ASP A 102 12.96 -9.14 -8.72
CA ASP A 102 11.93 -8.51 -9.56
C ASP A 102 10.60 -9.27 -9.56
N VAL A 103 10.68 -10.60 -9.46
CA VAL A 103 9.52 -11.50 -9.44
C VAL A 103 8.66 -11.22 -8.21
N ASP A 104 9.27 -11.01 -7.04
CA ASP A 104 8.55 -10.68 -5.81
C ASP A 104 7.76 -9.39 -5.96
N TYR A 105 8.37 -8.34 -6.54
CA TYR A 105 7.69 -7.06 -6.75
C TYR A 105 6.51 -7.16 -7.71
N ARG A 106 6.61 -8.01 -8.74
CA ARG A 106 5.48 -8.26 -9.64
C ARG A 106 4.35 -9.00 -8.94
N PHE A 107 4.64 -9.96 -8.06
CA PHE A 107 3.62 -10.60 -7.21
C PHE A 107 2.90 -9.59 -6.31
N TRP A 108 3.65 -8.68 -5.68
CA TRP A 108 3.06 -7.57 -4.93
C TRP A 108 2.22 -6.67 -5.83
N GLY A 109 2.67 -6.41 -7.06
CA GLY A 109 1.93 -5.64 -8.06
C GLY A 109 0.58 -6.27 -8.42
N VAL A 110 0.55 -7.58 -8.70
CA VAL A 110 -0.70 -8.33 -8.93
C VAL A 110 -1.61 -8.24 -7.70
N GLY A 111 -1.05 -8.41 -6.50
CA GLY A 111 -1.79 -8.30 -5.24
C GLY A 111 -2.46 -6.94 -5.08
N LEU A 112 -1.73 -5.84 -5.32
CA LEU A 112 -2.24 -4.48 -5.24
C LEU A 112 -3.32 -4.19 -6.29
N CYS A 113 -3.12 -4.62 -7.54
CA CYS A 113 -4.14 -4.50 -8.58
C CYS A 113 -5.41 -5.29 -8.22
N THR A 114 -5.25 -6.50 -7.65
CA THR A 114 -6.38 -7.33 -7.23
C THR A 114 -7.15 -6.67 -6.09
N LEU A 115 -6.45 -6.16 -5.07
CA LEU A 115 -7.06 -5.42 -3.97
C LEU A 115 -7.80 -4.18 -4.45
N ALA A 116 -7.23 -3.43 -5.40
CA ALA A 116 -7.88 -2.27 -5.99
C ALA A 116 -9.20 -2.64 -6.68
N VAL A 117 -9.19 -3.67 -7.52
CA VAL A 117 -10.39 -4.14 -8.23
C VAL A 117 -11.43 -4.67 -7.24
N LEU A 118 -11.03 -5.48 -6.25
CA LEU A 118 -11.92 -6.00 -5.23
C LEU A 118 -12.54 -4.89 -4.38
N LEU A 119 -11.80 -3.82 -4.11
CA LEU A 119 -12.30 -2.69 -3.32
C LEU A 119 -13.34 -1.90 -4.14
N LEU A 120 -13.05 -1.62 -5.42
CA LEU A 120 -14.02 -0.97 -6.31
C LEU A 120 -15.27 -1.83 -6.54
N HIS A 121 -15.11 -3.14 -6.62
CA HIS A 121 -16.23 -4.08 -6.70
C HIS A 121 -17.05 -4.08 -5.40
N ALA A 122 -16.41 -4.16 -4.23
CA ALA A 122 -17.08 -4.11 -2.94
C ALA A 122 -17.82 -2.78 -2.69
N LEU A 123 -17.34 -1.68 -3.29
CA LEU A 123 -18.01 -0.38 -3.28
C LEU A 123 -19.17 -0.28 -4.29
N GLY A 124 -19.38 -1.29 -5.15
CA GLY A 124 -20.41 -1.30 -6.19
C GLY A 124 -20.10 -0.42 -7.40
N TRP A 125 -18.85 0.01 -7.56
CA TRP A 125 -18.42 0.87 -8.68
C TRP A 125 -18.11 0.07 -9.94
N ILE A 126 -17.79 -1.22 -9.80
CA ILE A 126 -17.50 -2.15 -10.89
C ILE A 126 -18.27 -3.44 -10.63
N GLY A 127 -18.80 -4.07 -11.69
CA GLY A 127 -19.40 -5.41 -11.61
C GLY A 127 -20.85 -5.47 -11.12
N ASN A 128 -21.50 -4.33 -10.88
CA ASN A 128 -22.88 -4.26 -10.37
C ASN A 128 -23.94 -4.40 -11.48
N ARG A 129 -23.82 -5.43 -12.33
CA ARG A 129 -24.84 -5.80 -13.33
C ARG A 129 -25.70 -6.96 -12.84
#